data_AF-A0A9D8AQ97-F1
#
_entry.id   AF-A0A9D8AQ97-F1
#
_cell.length_a   1.000
_cell.length_b   1.000
_cell.length_c   1.000
_cell.angle_alpha   90.00
_cell.angle_beta   90.00
_cell.angle_gamma   90.00
#
_symmetry.space_group_name_H-M   'P 1'
#
loop_
_entity.id
_entity.type
_entity.pdbx_description
1 polymer ?
#
loop_
_entity_poly.entity_id
_entity_poly.type
_entity_poly.pdbx_seq_one_letter_code
_entity_poly.pdbx_strand_id
1 'polypeptide(L)'
;MKYSKLNRFKKIVILALVFLFSASLLFAQDYLPRTWKTRKVDLSFNRYYDWQQMEDALRKLEKAYPKFLKLRSIGKSFQGREMWYMTINNPETGAEMNKAAMYIDANIHGNEVQGGEVCLYTTWYLMENYNYNNYIKKLVDERVFYLFPSVNPDGRDLWLHKGASARSGQFPYDSDNDGLFDEDGPEDLDGDGEVGSMYLKVKAGEGTHRLADTGDHLVMIKKNIKGKPDEFGDYKYVGSEGIDNDGDGRINEDGGGGYDPNRDWGAYWQPKNVQRGAGDYPFSWIESRHTKDFLYNHPNIAGAQAFHNSGGMLLRGPGVKLHGEYKQADLSVYDAIGRDGEKIIEGYRYIVIWSGLYTIWGGFFDFTHDLLGIYSFSNELWTSRSDLDRDKKTTDEEREFFNKYIDMDNTYVPMHEIDHPALGKVTIDRDKTKLSGRVPPSWLLEELCHRNMAFCLYHAHNMPKPKIKNVTVEKVASGLKKLKVTIYNEKLMPTMSASAIENKIQRPDILSIEGNVKVLAAGKNKSSNLSGVPGRYRRYYLRVYDSDVNYIDQKDLKNLRLTSGIPGKAEVEYNFLVEGKGKVTVKLDCLKGGKDSKEIVLN
;
A
#
# COMPACT_ATOMS: atom_id res chain seq x y z
N MET A 1 12.57 6.34 79.25
CA MET A 1 13.20 5.59 78.14
C MET A 1 12.24 4.92 77.14
N LYS A 2 10.90 4.94 77.32
CA LYS A 2 9.93 4.33 76.38
C LYS A 2 9.44 5.26 75.25
N TYR A 3 9.44 6.59 75.45
CA TYR A 3 8.94 7.54 74.44
C TYR A 3 9.89 7.78 73.24
N SER A 4 11.21 7.65 73.42
CA SER A 4 12.16 7.91 72.31
C SER A 4 12.20 6.78 71.26
N LYS A 5 11.94 5.53 71.66
CA LYS A 5 11.89 4.38 70.75
C LYS A 5 10.70 4.45 69.79
N LEU A 6 9.53 4.91 70.27
CA LEU A 6 8.32 5.02 69.46
C LEU A 6 8.45 6.10 68.37
N ASN A 7 9.11 7.23 68.68
CA ASN A 7 9.39 8.29 67.71
C ASN A 7 10.43 7.87 66.65
N ARG A 8 11.42 7.06 67.04
CA ARG A 8 12.39 6.49 66.10
C ARG A 8 11.73 5.49 65.15
N PHE A 9 10.83 4.65 65.67
CA PHE A 9 10.09 3.68 64.87
C PHE A 9 9.13 4.36 63.89
N LYS A 10 8.37 5.38 64.32
CA LYS A 10 7.53 6.19 63.43
C LYS A 10 8.34 6.89 62.33
N LYS A 11 9.51 7.45 62.65
CA LYS A 11 10.41 8.06 61.64
C LYS A 11 10.93 7.03 60.64
N ILE A 12 11.30 5.83 61.09
CA ILE A 12 11.76 4.75 60.20
C ILE A 12 10.63 4.27 59.30
N VAL A 13 9.41 4.11 59.82
CA VAL A 13 8.24 3.71 59.02
C VAL A 13 7.86 4.79 58.01
N ILE A 14 7.90 6.08 58.39
CA ILE A 14 7.65 7.18 57.47
C ILE A 14 8.74 7.27 56.40
N LEU A 15 10.03 7.12 56.76
CA LEU A 15 11.12 7.08 55.78
C LEU A 15 10.99 5.88 54.84
N ALA A 16 10.65 4.69 55.36
CA ALA A 16 10.45 3.49 54.55
C ALA A 16 9.24 3.64 53.61
N LEU A 17 8.15 4.25 54.08
CA LEU A 17 6.99 4.55 53.24
C LEU A 17 7.29 5.60 52.17
N VAL A 18 8.01 6.67 52.52
CA VAL A 18 8.46 7.67 51.55
C VAL A 18 9.41 7.04 50.52
N PHE A 19 10.33 6.18 50.95
CA PHE A 19 11.25 5.47 50.07
C PHE A 19 10.53 4.47 49.15
N LEU A 20 9.54 3.74 49.67
CA LEU A 20 8.66 2.85 48.90
C LEU A 20 7.79 3.61 47.90
N PHE A 21 7.31 4.81 48.27
CA PHE A 21 6.51 5.67 47.40
C PHE A 21 7.37 6.35 46.32
N SER A 22 8.60 6.75 46.63
CA SER A 22 9.55 7.28 45.63
C SER A 22 10.11 6.19 44.72
N ALA A 23 10.31 4.98 45.22
CA ALA A 23 10.72 3.83 44.41
C ALA A 23 9.58 3.42 43.45
N SER A 24 8.33 3.38 43.92
CA SER A 24 7.18 3.10 43.05
C SER A 24 6.96 4.18 42.00
N LEU A 25 7.27 5.46 42.27
CA LEU A 25 7.25 6.54 41.27
C LEU A 25 8.39 6.44 40.24
N LEU A 26 9.60 6.02 40.65
CA LEU A 26 10.72 5.74 39.74
C LEU A 26 10.41 4.54 38.82
N PHE A 27 9.75 3.50 39.34
CA PHE A 27 9.29 2.37 38.52
C PHE A 27 8.00 2.67 37.72
N ALA A 28 7.18 3.64 38.13
CA ALA A 28 6.00 4.08 37.38
C ALA A 28 6.37 4.97 36.17
N GLN A 29 7.52 5.66 36.20
CA GLN A 29 8.03 6.38 35.03
C GLN A 29 8.50 5.44 33.91
N ASP A 30 8.84 4.20 34.24
CA ASP A 30 9.18 3.14 33.27
C ASP A 30 7.94 2.42 32.68
N TYR A 31 6.71 2.77 33.12
CA TYR A 31 5.48 2.15 32.61
C TYR A 31 4.98 2.72 31.28
N LEU A 32 5.66 3.73 30.72
CA LEU A 32 5.52 4.02 29.29
C LEU A 32 6.59 3.19 28.56
N PRO A 33 6.23 2.11 27.84
CA PRO A 33 7.18 1.24 27.15
C PRO A 33 8.05 1.96 26.10
N ARG A 34 7.79 3.25 25.85
CA ARG A 34 8.60 4.14 25.01
C ARG A 34 8.39 5.60 25.41
N THR A 35 9.46 6.34 25.67
CA THR A 35 9.41 7.81 25.75
C THR A 35 9.78 8.41 24.40
N TRP A 36 9.26 9.60 24.06
CA TRP A 36 9.59 10.29 22.80
C TRP A 36 11.09 10.47 22.57
N LYS A 37 11.88 10.53 23.65
CA LYS A 37 13.34 10.71 23.63
C LYS A 37 14.13 9.46 23.23
N THR A 38 13.51 8.30 23.03
CA THR A 38 14.21 7.06 22.63
C THR A 38 14.20 6.79 21.14
N ARG A 39 13.60 7.68 20.33
CA ARG A 39 13.60 7.58 18.86
C ARG A 39 15.02 7.73 18.33
N LYS A 40 15.44 6.84 17.42
CA LYS A 40 16.77 6.95 16.76
C LYS A 40 16.76 7.90 15.59
N VAL A 41 15.65 7.93 14.85
CA VAL A 41 15.47 8.81 13.70
C VAL A 41 14.25 9.69 13.96
N ASP A 42 14.48 10.99 13.98
CA ASP A 42 13.42 11.97 14.12
C ASP A 42 12.88 12.34 12.74
N LEU A 43 11.61 12.02 12.51
CA LEU A 43 10.86 12.32 11.29
C LEU A 43 9.49 12.87 11.70
N SER A 44 9.04 13.88 10.96
CA SER A 44 7.75 14.51 11.16
C SER A 44 6.76 14.04 10.09
N PHE A 45 5.53 13.72 10.50
CA PHE A 45 4.44 13.28 9.62
C PHE A 45 3.29 14.29 9.63
N ASN A 46 3.64 15.57 9.63
CA ASN A 46 2.76 16.72 9.49
C ASN A 46 3.21 17.64 8.34
N ARG A 47 3.91 17.07 7.37
CA ARG A 47 4.44 17.71 6.16
C ARG A 47 4.72 16.66 5.09
N TYR A 48 4.87 17.11 3.85
CA TYR A 48 5.29 16.29 2.73
C TYR A 48 6.81 16.42 2.51
N TYR A 49 7.41 15.36 1.96
CA TYR A 49 8.84 15.32 1.62
C TYR A 49 9.01 15.38 0.10
N ASP A 50 9.74 16.36 -0.42
CA ASP A 50 10.16 16.36 -1.82
C ASP A 50 11.11 15.17 -2.12
N TRP A 51 11.50 14.99 -3.38
CA TRP A 51 12.32 13.83 -3.75
C TRP A 51 13.65 13.80 -2.98
N GLN A 52 14.32 14.94 -2.84
CA GLN A 52 15.61 15.03 -2.14
C GLN A 52 15.46 14.79 -0.62
N GLN A 53 14.44 15.37 -0.01
CA GLN A 53 14.14 15.20 1.41
C GLN A 53 13.72 13.76 1.73
N MET A 54 12.99 13.11 0.82
CA MET A 54 12.62 11.70 0.93
C MET A 54 13.88 10.82 0.87
N GLU A 55 14.78 11.06 -0.08
CA GLU A 55 16.07 10.36 -0.14
C GLU A 55 16.86 10.53 1.16
N ASP A 56 17.00 11.76 1.65
CA ASP A 56 17.71 12.06 2.89
C ASP A 56 17.10 11.31 4.09
N ALA A 57 15.77 11.25 4.18
CA ALA A 57 15.07 10.52 5.23
C ALA A 57 15.31 9.01 5.15
N LEU A 58 15.27 8.42 3.95
CA LEU A 58 15.55 7.00 3.73
C LEU A 58 17.01 6.65 4.06
N ARG A 59 17.97 7.49 3.66
CA ARG A 59 19.39 7.31 4.00
C ARG A 59 19.65 7.42 5.49
N LYS A 60 18.97 8.35 6.18
CA LYS A 60 19.02 8.46 7.66
C LYS A 60 18.52 7.19 8.33
N LEU A 61 17.39 6.63 7.85
CA LEU A 61 16.85 5.35 8.33
C LEU A 61 17.83 4.21 8.11
N GLU A 62 18.35 4.03 6.89
CA GLU A 62 19.33 2.98 6.57
C GLU A 62 20.55 3.05 7.49
N LYS A 63 21.12 4.24 7.66
CA LYS A 63 22.27 4.48 8.56
C LYS A 63 21.98 4.11 10.02
N ALA A 64 20.76 4.34 10.49
CA ALA A 64 20.36 4.04 11.86
C ALA A 64 20.07 2.54 12.10
N TYR A 65 19.68 1.80 11.05
CA TYR A 65 19.29 0.40 11.11
C TYR A 65 19.93 -0.48 10.00
N PRO A 66 21.26 -0.46 9.83
CA PRO A 66 21.94 -1.05 8.66
C PRO A 66 21.87 -2.59 8.63
N LYS A 67 21.54 -3.22 9.76
CA LYS A 67 21.28 -4.67 9.82
C LYS A 67 20.01 -5.06 9.03
N PHE A 68 18.99 -4.22 9.08
CA PHE A 68 17.65 -4.55 8.57
C PHE A 68 17.35 -3.87 7.23
N LEU A 69 17.89 -2.66 7.04
CA LEU A 69 17.54 -1.77 5.96
C LEU A 69 18.61 -1.77 4.86
N LYS A 70 18.15 -1.78 3.60
CA LYS A 70 18.98 -1.55 2.41
C LYS A 70 18.22 -0.65 1.45
N LEU A 71 18.76 0.54 1.19
CA LEU A 71 18.23 1.49 0.21
C LEU A 71 18.85 1.22 -1.15
N ARG A 72 18.01 1.10 -2.17
CA ARG A 72 18.42 0.82 -3.55
C ARG A 72 17.54 1.58 -4.53
N SER A 73 17.99 1.68 -5.77
CA SER A 73 17.23 2.24 -6.88
C SER A 73 16.89 1.12 -7.87
N ILE A 74 15.67 1.14 -8.42
CA ILE A 74 15.27 0.24 -9.53
C ILE A 74 15.60 0.81 -10.92
N GLY A 75 16.12 2.03 -10.98
CA GLY A 75 16.39 2.75 -12.20
C GLY A 75 16.12 4.24 -12.05
N LYS A 76 16.12 4.95 -13.16
CA LYS A 76 15.85 6.39 -13.18
C LYS A 76 14.52 6.67 -13.87
N SER A 77 13.80 7.67 -13.38
CA SER A 77 12.66 8.25 -14.08
C SER A 77 13.12 8.94 -15.37
N PHE A 78 12.16 9.39 -16.18
CA PHE A 78 12.45 10.13 -17.41
C PHE A 78 13.37 11.34 -17.18
N GLN A 79 13.13 12.16 -16.15
CA GLN A 79 13.97 13.33 -15.84
C GLN A 79 15.24 12.96 -15.06
N GLY A 80 15.54 11.67 -14.90
CA GLY A 80 16.81 11.20 -14.35
C GLY A 80 16.86 11.07 -12.82
N ARG A 81 15.73 11.20 -12.11
CA ARG A 81 15.64 10.99 -10.65
C ARG A 81 15.68 9.50 -10.33
N GLU A 82 16.39 9.14 -9.26
CA GLU A 82 16.44 7.75 -8.80
C GLU A 82 15.06 7.29 -8.28
N MET A 83 14.64 6.10 -8.71
CA MET A 83 13.42 5.44 -8.23
C MET A 83 13.76 4.59 -7.01
N TRP A 84 13.79 5.24 -5.85
CA TRP A 84 14.20 4.66 -4.58
C TRP A 84 13.22 3.61 -4.04
N TYR A 85 13.77 2.55 -3.45
CA TYR A 85 13.05 1.62 -2.61
C TYR A 85 13.88 1.15 -1.40
N MET A 86 13.18 0.87 -0.30
CA MET A 86 13.76 0.33 0.91
C MET A 86 13.42 -1.16 1.04
N THR A 87 14.44 -2.01 1.15
CA THR A 87 14.26 -3.38 1.62
C THR A 87 14.33 -3.40 3.15
N ILE A 88 13.33 -3.99 3.80
CA ILE A 88 13.36 -4.35 5.23
C ILE A 88 13.43 -5.87 5.35
N ASN A 89 14.55 -6.38 5.85
CA ASN A 89 14.77 -7.80 6.06
C ASN A 89 15.65 -8.06 7.28
N ASN A 90 15.23 -8.91 8.22
CA ASN A 90 16.17 -9.49 9.18
C ASN A 90 16.96 -10.65 8.55
N PRO A 91 18.28 -10.51 8.29
CA PRO A 91 19.08 -11.56 7.67
C PRO A 91 19.30 -12.78 8.59
N GLU A 92 19.18 -12.63 9.92
CA GLU A 92 19.38 -13.72 10.87
C GLU A 92 18.24 -14.75 10.85
N THR A 93 17.06 -14.36 10.35
CA THR A 93 15.87 -15.22 10.30
C THR A 93 15.60 -15.77 8.90
N GLY A 94 16.48 -15.46 7.93
CA GLY A 94 16.40 -15.96 6.57
C GLY A 94 16.88 -14.92 5.54
N ALA A 95 17.39 -15.42 4.43
CA ALA A 95 17.70 -14.59 3.27
C ALA A 95 16.42 -13.96 2.71
N GLU A 96 16.58 -12.79 2.07
CA GLU A 96 15.51 -11.99 1.47
C GLU A 96 14.57 -12.83 0.59
N MET A 97 15.13 -13.57 -0.37
CA MET A 97 14.37 -14.43 -1.30
C MET A 97 13.82 -15.73 -0.69
N ASN A 98 14.14 -16.03 0.58
CA ASN A 98 13.64 -17.21 1.29
C ASN A 98 12.45 -16.90 2.22
N LYS A 99 11.93 -15.67 2.19
CA LYS A 99 10.77 -15.23 2.98
C LYS A 99 9.72 -14.61 2.06
N ALA A 100 8.45 -14.75 2.43
CA ALA A 100 7.36 -14.08 1.75
C ALA A 100 7.51 -12.55 1.86
N ALA A 101 7.42 -11.86 0.73
CA ALA A 101 7.61 -10.41 0.67
C ALA A 101 6.30 -9.65 0.44
N MET A 102 6.21 -8.48 1.07
CA MET A 102 5.18 -7.48 0.87
C MET A 102 5.76 -6.36 0.00
N TYR A 103 5.11 -6.06 -1.12
CA TYR A 103 5.41 -4.90 -1.95
C TYR A 103 4.45 -3.76 -1.59
N ILE A 104 4.98 -2.56 -1.38
CA ILE A 104 4.20 -1.36 -1.12
C ILE A 104 4.75 -0.25 -1.98
N ASP A 105 3.94 0.35 -2.84
CA ASP A 105 4.32 1.52 -3.61
C ASP A 105 3.32 2.67 -3.52
N ALA A 106 3.77 3.81 -4.02
CA ALA A 106 3.04 5.06 -3.98
C ALA A 106 3.41 5.94 -5.17
N ASN A 107 2.55 6.94 -5.39
CA ASN A 107 2.74 8.00 -6.36
C ASN A 107 3.00 7.44 -7.76
N ILE A 108 2.24 6.45 -8.23
CA ILE A 108 2.19 6.20 -9.67
C ILE A 108 1.58 7.42 -10.39
N HIS A 109 0.63 8.07 -9.72
CA HIS A 109 0.17 9.41 -10.02
C HIS A 109 0.90 10.43 -9.12
N GLY A 110 1.55 11.43 -9.70
CA GLY A 110 2.48 12.32 -8.98
C GLY A 110 1.81 13.20 -7.91
N ASN A 111 0.60 13.67 -8.19
CA ASN A 111 -0.22 14.48 -7.28
C ASN A 111 -0.88 13.69 -6.14
N GLU A 112 -0.60 12.39 -6.02
CA GLU A 112 -1.12 11.52 -4.98
C GLU A 112 -0.11 11.33 -3.85
N VAL A 113 0.50 12.46 -3.43
CA VAL A 113 1.76 12.49 -2.68
C VAL A 113 1.73 11.67 -1.40
N GLN A 114 0.63 11.68 -0.64
CA GLN A 114 0.54 11.11 0.71
C GLN A 114 0.93 9.63 0.81
N GLY A 115 0.83 8.86 -0.28
CA GLY A 115 1.27 7.46 -0.29
C GLY A 115 2.76 7.30 0.01
N GLY A 116 3.59 8.26 -0.41
CA GLY A 116 5.03 8.25 -0.16
C GLY A 116 5.35 8.40 1.33
N GLU A 117 4.60 9.24 2.02
CA GLU A 117 4.67 9.40 3.47
C GLU A 117 4.25 8.13 4.21
N VAL A 118 3.25 7.39 3.70
CA VAL A 118 2.89 6.08 4.28
C VAL A 118 4.05 5.08 4.16
N CYS A 119 4.76 5.07 3.03
CA CYS A 119 5.94 4.22 2.84
C CYS A 119 7.08 4.59 3.81
N LEU A 120 7.37 5.89 3.94
CA LEU A 120 8.37 6.39 4.88
C LEU A 120 7.98 6.08 6.33
N TYR A 121 6.72 6.32 6.70
CA TYR A 121 6.16 6.02 8.02
C TYR A 121 6.27 4.54 8.35
N THR A 122 5.93 3.66 7.40
CA THR A 122 5.99 2.21 7.59
C THR A 122 7.42 1.76 7.89
N THR A 123 8.40 2.26 7.13
CA THR A 123 9.82 1.95 7.37
C THR A 123 10.26 2.41 8.76
N TRP A 124 9.99 3.68 9.07
CA TRP A 124 10.32 4.28 10.37
C TRP A 124 9.67 3.51 11.52
N TYR A 125 8.36 3.29 11.47
CA TYR A 125 7.59 2.65 12.54
C TYR A 125 8.03 1.20 12.79
N LEU A 126 8.29 0.41 11.75
CA LEU A 126 8.78 -0.96 11.90
C LEU A 126 10.12 -1.01 12.65
N MET A 127 11.06 -0.13 12.29
CA MET A 127 12.40 -0.11 12.90
C MET A 127 12.39 0.44 14.32
N GLU A 128 11.65 1.52 14.51
CA GLU A 128 11.50 2.19 15.78
C GLU A 128 10.76 1.36 16.84
N ASN A 129 9.92 0.41 16.42
CA ASN A 129 9.17 -0.46 17.32
C ASN A 129 9.67 -1.91 17.35
N TYR A 130 10.71 -2.27 16.57
CA TYR A 130 11.21 -3.65 16.48
C TYR A 130 11.59 -4.24 17.84
N ASN A 131 12.24 -3.47 18.72
CA ASN A 131 12.67 -3.95 20.04
C ASN A 131 11.59 -3.84 21.12
N TYR A 132 10.46 -3.18 20.85
CA TYR A 132 9.48 -2.79 21.86
C TYR A 132 8.11 -3.43 21.65
N ASN A 133 7.83 -3.94 20.44
CA ASN A 133 6.55 -4.54 20.09
C ASN A 133 6.74 -5.93 19.47
N ASN A 134 6.27 -6.96 20.17
CA ASN A 134 6.40 -8.36 19.74
C ASN A 134 5.72 -8.67 18.40
N TYR A 135 4.61 -7.99 18.08
CA TYR A 135 3.94 -8.16 16.79
C TYR A 135 4.80 -7.60 15.65
N ILE A 136 5.37 -6.41 15.85
CA ILE A 136 6.28 -5.77 14.87
C ILE A 136 7.56 -6.58 14.72
N LYS A 137 8.17 -7.02 15.83
CA LYS A 137 9.33 -7.91 15.81
C LYS A 137 9.07 -9.15 14.96
N LYS A 138 7.95 -9.83 15.24
CA LYS A 138 7.56 -11.04 14.51
C LYS A 138 7.37 -10.76 13.02
N LEU A 139 6.76 -9.64 12.63
CA LEU A 139 6.60 -9.29 11.22
C LEU A 139 7.96 -9.09 10.52
N VAL A 140 8.86 -8.29 11.09
CA VAL A 140 10.20 -8.03 10.52
C VAL A 140 11.04 -9.31 10.45
N ASP A 141 10.92 -10.18 11.45
CA ASP A 141 11.62 -11.46 11.49
C ASP A 141 11.08 -12.43 10.43
N GLU A 142 9.77 -12.46 10.18
CA GLU A 142 9.15 -13.46 9.31
C GLU A 142 8.87 -13.01 7.87
N ARG A 143 9.02 -11.73 7.55
CA ARG A 143 8.68 -11.15 6.25
C ARG A 143 9.85 -10.35 5.68
N VAL A 144 9.69 -10.00 4.40
CA VAL A 144 10.43 -8.94 3.73
C VAL A 144 9.45 -7.87 3.34
N PHE A 145 9.85 -6.60 3.42
CA PHE A 145 9.10 -5.48 2.87
C PHE A 145 9.93 -4.78 1.81
N TYR A 146 9.34 -4.51 0.66
CA TYR A 146 9.89 -3.61 -0.36
C TYR A 146 8.98 -2.39 -0.42
N LEU A 147 9.50 -1.24 0.00
CA LEU A 147 8.72 0.00 0.07
C LEU A 147 9.26 0.99 -0.95
N PHE A 148 8.39 1.46 -1.84
CA PHE A 148 8.69 2.41 -2.91
C PHE A 148 7.95 3.72 -2.61
N PRO A 149 8.60 4.71 -1.99
CA PRO A 149 7.93 5.96 -1.65
C PRO A 149 7.45 6.74 -2.87
N SER A 150 8.03 6.51 -4.05
CA SER A 150 7.53 7.05 -5.30
C SER A 150 7.98 6.20 -6.49
N VAL A 151 7.03 5.75 -7.32
CA VAL A 151 7.30 5.15 -8.64
C VAL A 151 7.13 6.14 -9.80
N ASN A 152 6.76 7.38 -9.51
CA ASN A 152 6.81 8.53 -10.43
C ASN A 152 7.41 9.74 -9.67
N PRO A 153 8.73 9.72 -9.39
CA PRO A 153 9.37 10.76 -8.61
C PRO A 153 9.32 12.12 -9.30
N ASP A 154 9.28 12.17 -10.63
CA ASP A 154 9.21 13.42 -11.38
C ASP A 154 7.87 14.14 -11.18
N GLY A 155 6.75 13.41 -11.32
CA GLY A 155 5.43 13.98 -11.07
C GLY A 155 5.22 14.39 -9.61
N ARG A 156 5.74 13.61 -8.66
CA ARG A 156 5.70 13.95 -7.22
C ARG A 156 6.43 15.27 -6.95
N ASP A 157 7.66 15.38 -7.43
CA ASP A 157 8.52 16.54 -7.19
C ASP A 157 7.93 17.79 -7.85
N LEU A 158 7.38 17.65 -9.07
CA LEU A 158 6.67 18.73 -9.76
C LEU A 158 5.49 19.25 -8.93
N TRP A 159 4.64 18.37 -8.40
CA TRP A 159 3.48 18.78 -7.60
C TRP A 159 3.89 19.52 -6.31
N LEU A 160 4.99 19.10 -5.68
CA LEU A 160 5.46 19.74 -4.45
C LEU A 160 6.05 21.13 -4.72
N HIS A 161 6.74 21.30 -5.86
CA HIS A 161 7.41 22.56 -6.20
C HIS A 161 6.60 23.52 -7.08
N LYS A 162 5.53 23.07 -7.74
CA LYS A 162 4.62 23.92 -8.53
C LYS A 162 3.19 23.88 -8.00
N GLY A 163 2.38 24.92 -8.21
CA GLY A 163 0.99 25.01 -7.73
C GLY A 163 -0.03 24.17 -8.51
N ALA A 164 0.40 23.56 -9.63
CA ALA A 164 -0.41 22.81 -10.58
C ALA A 164 -0.61 21.32 -10.24
N SER A 165 -1.60 20.69 -10.87
CA SER A 165 -1.78 19.23 -10.80
C SER A 165 -0.73 18.50 -11.64
N ALA A 166 0.10 17.65 -11.02
CA ALA A 166 1.07 16.79 -11.71
C ALA A 166 0.70 15.30 -11.59
N ARG A 167 -0.36 14.87 -12.28
CA ARG A 167 -0.86 13.49 -12.20
C ARG A 167 0.03 12.50 -12.99
N SER A 168 0.41 12.85 -14.20
CA SER A 168 1.20 12.03 -15.11
C SER A 168 2.67 11.96 -14.70
N GLY A 169 3.46 11.12 -15.39
CA GLY A 169 4.91 11.33 -15.43
C GLY A 169 5.27 12.55 -16.27
N GLN A 170 6.57 12.77 -16.48
CA GLN A 170 7.12 14.00 -17.08
C GLN A 170 7.80 13.76 -18.43
N PHE A 171 7.38 12.71 -19.14
CA PHE A 171 7.78 12.47 -20.53
C PHE A 171 7.03 13.47 -21.44
N PRO A 172 7.74 14.20 -22.35
CA PRO A 172 7.13 15.14 -23.30
C PRO A 172 6.00 14.50 -24.09
N TYR A 173 4.81 15.08 -24.01
CA TYR A 173 3.64 14.50 -24.63
C TYR A 173 2.81 15.58 -25.34
N ASP A 174 2.75 15.50 -26.66
CA ASP A 174 1.93 16.36 -27.50
C ASP A 174 0.46 16.01 -27.26
N SER A 175 -0.21 16.81 -26.42
CA SER A 175 -1.54 16.50 -25.91
C SER A 175 -2.64 16.75 -26.94
N ASP A 176 -2.42 17.60 -27.94
CA ASP A 176 -3.42 18.01 -28.93
C ASP A 176 -3.03 17.71 -30.40
N ASN A 177 -1.84 17.16 -30.63
CA ASN A 177 -1.24 16.77 -31.92
C ASN A 177 -0.88 17.95 -32.83
N ASP A 178 -0.48 19.08 -32.26
CA ASP A 178 -0.04 20.25 -33.01
C ASP A 178 1.46 20.21 -33.39
N GLY A 179 2.21 19.25 -32.85
CA GLY A 179 3.65 19.05 -33.09
C GLY A 179 4.57 19.73 -32.08
N LEU A 180 4.01 20.36 -31.05
CA LEU A 180 4.68 20.97 -29.91
C LEU A 180 4.47 20.08 -28.65
N PHE A 181 5.33 20.22 -27.64
CA PHE A 181 5.29 19.33 -26.47
C PHE A 181 5.36 20.10 -25.15
N ASP A 182 4.34 19.93 -24.30
CA ASP A 182 4.27 20.43 -22.93
C ASP A 182 4.48 21.96 -22.84
N GLU A 183 3.99 22.74 -23.82
CA GLU A 183 4.38 24.14 -24.00
C GLU A 183 3.53 25.17 -23.22
N ASP A 184 2.36 24.78 -22.71
CA ASP A 184 1.39 25.70 -22.14
C ASP A 184 0.74 25.13 -20.86
N GLY A 185 1.50 25.12 -19.76
CA GLY A 185 1.05 24.64 -18.45
C GLY A 185 0.86 25.76 -17.44
N PRO A 186 -0.04 25.62 -16.45
CA PRO A 186 -0.35 26.67 -15.48
C PRO A 186 0.86 27.23 -14.73
N GLU A 187 0.92 28.55 -14.67
CA GLU A 187 1.84 29.32 -13.85
C GLU A 187 1.18 29.92 -12.61
N ASP A 188 1.98 29.96 -11.55
CA ASP A 188 1.72 30.76 -10.35
C ASP A 188 2.22 32.19 -10.64
N LEU A 189 1.29 33.08 -11.04
CA LEU A 189 1.58 34.44 -11.50
C LEU A 189 1.81 35.41 -10.34
N ASP A 190 1.26 35.12 -9.16
CA ASP A 190 1.39 35.95 -7.96
C ASP A 190 2.49 35.47 -6.98
N GLY A 191 2.99 34.26 -7.17
CA GLY A 191 4.06 33.65 -6.37
C GLY A 191 3.60 33.14 -5.00
N ASP A 192 2.31 32.88 -4.82
CA ASP A 192 1.74 32.36 -3.57
C ASP A 192 1.97 30.85 -3.36
N GLY A 193 2.50 30.15 -4.37
CA GLY A 193 2.81 28.72 -4.37
C GLY A 193 1.66 27.84 -4.86
N GLU A 194 0.55 28.44 -5.26
CA GLU A 194 -0.67 27.82 -5.72
C GLU A 194 -1.03 28.30 -7.15
N VAL A 195 -2.07 27.72 -7.75
CA VAL A 195 -2.58 28.06 -9.10
C VAL A 195 -4.09 28.20 -9.03
N GLY A 196 -4.62 29.42 -8.99
CA GLY A 196 -6.05 29.65 -8.88
C GLY A 196 -6.81 29.49 -10.20
N SER A 197 -8.13 29.73 -10.15
CA SER A 197 -8.94 30.01 -11.33
C SER A 197 -8.99 31.52 -11.57
N MET A 198 -8.83 31.93 -12.83
CA MET A 198 -8.84 33.34 -13.22
C MET A 198 -10.23 33.79 -13.67
N TYR A 199 -10.63 34.97 -13.18
CA TYR A 199 -11.90 35.60 -13.51
C TYR A 199 -11.71 37.07 -13.92
N LEU A 200 -12.23 37.41 -15.10
CA LEU A 200 -12.25 38.79 -15.60
C LEU A 200 -13.56 39.47 -15.19
N LYS A 201 -13.47 40.65 -14.57
CA LYS A 201 -14.65 41.48 -14.30
C LYS A 201 -15.18 42.07 -15.62
N VAL A 202 -16.44 41.81 -15.94
CA VAL A 202 -17.14 42.27 -17.14
C VAL A 202 -18.38 43.07 -16.77
N LYS A 203 -19.08 43.64 -17.77
CA LYS A 203 -20.34 44.36 -17.48
C LYS A 203 -21.36 43.38 -16.90
N ALA A 204 -22.20 43.90 -16.01
CA ALA A 204 -23.25 43.11 -15.37
C ALA A 204 -24.13 42.42 -16.43
N GLY A 205 -24.25 41.09 -16.34
CA GLY A 205 -25.03 40.24 -17.23
C GLY A 205 -24.22 39.58 -18.36
N GLU A 206 -23.03 40.09 -18.68
CA GLU A 206 -22.13 39.54 -19.71
C GLU A 206 -21.25 38.40 -19.17
N GLY A 207 -21.16 38.27 -17.85
CA GLY A 207 -20.34 37.25 -17.17
C GLY A 207 -20.98 35.87 -17.14
N THR A 208 -20.16 34.89 -16.76
CA THR A 208 -20.55 33.48 -16.51
C THR A 208 -20.71 33.17 -15.03
N HIS A 209 -20.11 33.99 -14.16
CA HIS A 209 -20.05 33.85 -12.72
C HIS A 209 -20.42 35.17 -12.03
N ARG A 210 -20.76 35.07 -10.75
CA ARG A 210 -20.98 36.21 -9.85
C ARG A 210 -20.35 35.89 -8.49
N LEU A 211 -20.10 36.93 -7.71
CA LEU A 211 -19.77 36.76 -6.31
C LEU A 211 -21.02 36.37 -5.51
N ALA A 212 -20.85 35.43 -4.59
CA ALA A 212 -21.80 35.13 -3.53
C ALA A 212 -21.14 35.30 -2.17
N ASP A 213 -21.87 35.90 -1.25
CA ASP A 213 -21.48 36.04 0.14
C ASP A 213 -22.02 34.83 0.93
N THR A 214 -21.12 34.05 1.51
CA THR A 214 -21.47 32.91 2.38
C THR A 214 -21.79 33.35 3.81
N GLY A 215 -21.56 34.63 4.14
CA GLY A 215 -21.57 35.19 5.49
C GLY A 215 -20.19 35.21 6.15
N ASP A 216 -19.26 34.37 5.68
CA ASP A 216 -17.88 34.30 6.18
C ASP A 216 -16.87 34.80 5.14
N HIS A 217 -17.07 34.52 3.86
CA HIS A 217 -16.22 35.01 2.76
C HIS A 217 -16.98 35.07 1.42
N LEU A 218 -16.33 35.63 0.40
CA LEU A 218 -16.84 35.69 -0.96
C LEU A 218 -16.36 34.48 -1.77
N VAL A 219 -17.26 33.89 -2.55
CA VAL A 219 -16.97 32.78 -3.47
C VAL A 219 -17.47 33.07 -4.88
N MET A 220 -16.78 32.56 -5.92
CA MET A 220 -17.29 32.56 -7.29
C MET A 220 -18.33 31.45 -7.47
N ILE A 221 -19.54 31.82 -7.91
CA ILE A 221 -20.56 30.86 -8.31
C ILE A 221 -21.03 31.10 -9.74
N LYS A 222 -21.33 30.00 -10.44
CA LYS A 222 -21.87 30.05 -11.80
C LYS A 222 -23.26 30.70 -11.77
N LYS A 223 -23.56 31.56 -12.76
CA LYS A 223 -24.90 32.13 -12.91
C LYS A 223 -25.94 31.04 -13.21
N ASN A 224 -27.20 31.31 -12.89
CA ASN A 224 -28.35 30.47 -13.25
C ASN A 224 -28.29 29.03 -12.71
N ILE A 225 -27.96 28.88 -11.43
CA ILE A 225 -28.14 27.61 -10.71
C ILE A 225 -29.63 27.24 -10.79
N LYS A 226 -29.93 25.95 -10.99
CA LYS A 226 -31.30 25.41 -11.14
C LYS A 226 -32.20 25.94 -10.03
N GLY A 227 -33.18 26.78 -10.39
CA GLY A 227 -34.13 27.41 -9.45
C GLY A 227 -33.92 28.91 -9.19
N LYS A 228 -32.86 29.55 -9.72
CA LYS A 228 -32.58 31.00 -9.61
C LYS A 228 -32.08 31.60 -10.95
N PRO A 229 -32.93 31.77 -11.97
CA PRO A 229 -32.52 32.14 -13.33
C PRO A 229 -32.27 33.65 -13.58
N ASP A 230 -32.56 34.53 -12.62
CA ASP A 230 -32.53 35.99 -12.82
C ASP A 230 -31.30 36.69 -12.20
N GLU A 231 -30.25 35.93 -11.91
CA GLU A 231 -29.03 36.47 -11.29
C GLU A 231 -27.97 36.80 -12.35
N PHE A 232 -27.65 38.09 -12.50
CA PHE A 232 -26.66 38.57 -13.46
C PHE A 232 -25.24 38.15 -13.04
N GLY A 233 -24.48 37.62 -14.00
CA GLY A 233 -23.04 37.38 -13.84
C GLY A 233 -22.23 38.59 -14.32
N ASP A 234 -21.31 39.06 -13.49
CA ASP A 234 -20.38 40.17 -13.77
C ASP A 234 -18.91 39.70 -13.80
N TYR A 235 -18.66 38.39 -13.69
CA TYR A 235 -17.34 37.78 -13.86
C TYR A 235 -17.33 36.73 -14.96
N LYS A 236 -16.30 36.74 -15.81
CA LYS A 236 -16.06 35.75 -16.86
C LYS A 236 -14.90 34.85 -16.45
N TYR A 237 -15.12 33.54 -16.34
CA TYR A 237 -14.03 32.57 -16.17
C TYR A 237 -13.17 32.55 -17.42
N VAL A 238 -11.85 32.65 -17.26
CA VAL A 238 -10.89 32.75 -18.37
C VAL A 238 -9.80 31.68 -18.36
N GLY A 239 -9.79 30.77 -17.38
CA GLY A 239 -8.84 29.65 -17.32
C GLY A 239 -8.29 29.41 -15.92
N SER A 240 -7.39 28.43 -15.80
CA SER A 240 -6.50 28.37 -14.63
C SER A 240 -5.49 29.50 -14.71
N GLU A 241 -4.91 29.88 -13.58
CA GLU A 241 -3.84 30.87 -13.50
C GLU A 241 -2.65 30.50 -14.40
N GLY A 242 -2.25 31.43 -15.26
CA GLY A 242 -1.20 31.25 -16.24
C GLY A 242 -1.34 32.19 -17.43
N ILE A 243 -0.44 32.07 -18.40
CA ILE A 243 -0.40 32.87 -19.64
C ILE A 243 -0.50 31.97 -20.88
N ASP A 244 -0.83 32.57 -22.02
CA ASP A 244 -0.76 31.92 -23.34
C ASP A 244 0.72 31.92 -23.79
N ASN A 245 1.44 30.83 -23.51
CA ASN A 245 2.89 30.75 -23.70
C ASN A 245 3.30 30.62 -25.17
N ASP A 246 2.46 30.00 -26.00
CA ASP A 246 2.73 29.69 -27.40
C ASP A 246 2.02 30.66 -28.39
N GLY A 247 1.11 31.49 -27.88
CA GLY A 247 0.41 32.53 -28.62
C GLY A 247 -0.74 31.99 -29.49
N ASP A 248 -1.25 30.79 -29.21
CA ASP A 248 -2.35 30.17 -29.96
C ASP A 248 -3.73 30.73 -29.59
N GLY A 249 -3.80 31.58 -28.55
CA GLY A 249 -5.00 32.21 -28.03
C GLY A 249 -5.71 31.42 -26.93
N ARG A 250 -5.11 30.34 -26.44
CA ARG A 250 -5.56 29.55 -25.29
C ARG A 250 -4.54 29.66 -24.15
N ILE A 251 -4.99 29.34 -22.94
CA ILE A 251 -4.17 29.48 -21.73
C ILE A 251 -4.20 28.14 -21.02
N ASN A 252 -3.02 27.61 -20.70
CA ASN A 252 -2.79 26.39 -19.93
C ASN A 252 -3.34 25.10 -20.56
N GLU A 253 -3.29 24.97 -21.89
CA GLU A 253 -3.89 23.81 -22.60
C GLU A 253 -2.93 22.63 -22.85
N ASP A 254 -1.61 22.83 -22.72
CA ASP A 254 -0.59 21.79 -22.95
C ASP A 254 0.45 21.74 -21.81
N GLY A 255 0.00 21.39 -20.60
CA GLY A 255 0.88 21.24 -19.44
C GLY A 255 1.62 19.90 -19.41
N GLY A 256 2.85 19.92 -18.86
CA GLY A 256 3.74 18.76 -18.69
C GLY A 256 3.11 17.37 -18.49
N GLY A 257 3.29 16.48 -19.48
CA GLY A 257 2.85 15.09 -19.48
C GLY A 257 1.55 14.86 -20.24
N GLY A 258 0.80 13.80 -19.91
CA GLY A 258 -0.43 13.46 -20.67
C GLY A 258 -0.79 11.98 -20.72
N TYR A 259 0.12 11.12 -20.22
CA TYR A 259 -0.10 9.69 -20.07
C TYR A 259 -0.51 9.27 -18.66
N ASP A 260 -1.15 8.11 -18.55
CA ASP A 260 -1.57 7.50 -17.28
C ASP A 260 -0.76 6.22 -17.06
N PRO A 261 0.29 6.25 -16.22
CA PRO A 261 1.11 5.08 -15.95
C PRO A 261 0.32 3.92 -15.32
N ASN A 262 -0.87 4.17 -14.75
CA ASN A 262 -1.77 3.13 -14.28
C ASN A 262 -2.75 2.62 -15.36
N ARG A 263 -2.41 2.77 -16.64
CA ARG A 263 -3.02 2.10 -17.80
C ARG A 263 -2.01 1.30 -18.65
N ASP A 264 -0.74 1.32 -18.25
CA ASP A 264 0.39 0.78 -19.02
C ASP A 264 0.76 -0.66 -18.61
N TRP A 265 -0.02 -1.31 -17.74
CA TRP A 265 0.30 -2.65 -17.25
C TRP A 265 -0.14 -3.76 -18.20
N GLY A 266 0.59 -4.88 -18.23
CA GLY A 266 0.42 -5.96 -19.22
C GLY A 266 -0.90 -6.75 -19.18
N ALA A 267 -1.65 -6.73 -18.07
CA ALA A 267 -2.92 -7.44 -17.99
C ALA A 267 -4.05 -6.59 -18.58
N TYR A 268 -4.77 -7.14 -19.56
CA TYR A 268 -5.89 -6.47 -20.23
C TYR A 268 -5.52 -5.10 -20.78
N TRP A 269 -4.26 -4.86 -21.16
CA TRP A 269 -3.85 -3.60 -21.76
C TRP A 269 -4.67 -3.30 -23.02
N GLN A 270 -5.03 -2.04 -23.22
CA GLN A 270 -5.74 -1.57 -24.39
C GLN A 270 -5.05 -0.34 -25.01
N PRO A 271 -5.10 -0.18 -26.34
CA PRO A 271 -4.46 0.94 -27.04
C PRO A 271 -5.15 2.28 -26.78
N LYS A 272 -4.47 3.38 -27.15
CA LYS A 272 -4.88 4.77 -26.94
C LYS A 272 -6.30 5.11 -27.40
N ASN A 273 -6.78 4.49 -28.48
CA ASN A 273 -8.13 4.70 -29.01
C ASN A 273 -9.25 4.04 -28.17
N VAL A 274 -8.89 3.16 -27.23
CA VAL A 274 -9.82 2.54 -26.28
C VAL A 274 -9.69 3.18 -24.89
N GLN A 275 -8.47 3.54 -24.49
CA GLN A 275 -8.18 4.20 -23.22
C GLN A 275 -7.09 5.25 -23.33
N ARG A 276 -7.26 6.40 -22.65
CA ARG A 276 -6.25 7.45 -22.63
C ARG A 276 -5.04 7.04 -21.79
N GLY A 277 -3.84 7.39 -22.26
CA GLY A 277 -2.61 7.40 -21.46
C GLY A 277 -1.86 6.06 -21.32
N ALA A 278 -2.29 5.01 -22.02
CA ALA A 278 -1.73 3.66 -21.88
C ALA A 278 -0.38 3.41 -22.59
N GLY A 279 0.13 4.38 -23.35
CA GLY A 279 1.29 4.18 -24.22
C GLY A 279 0.94 3.47 -25.53
N ASP A 280 1.96 3.06 -26.28
CA ASP A 280 1.81 2.39 -27.60
C ASP A 280 1.80 0.86 -27.48
N TYR A 281 2.34 0.33 -26.38
CA TYR A 281 2.33 -1.08 -25.99
C TYR A 281 2.45 -1.19 -24.46
N PRO A 282 2.12 -2.34 -23.82
CA PRO A 282 2.25 -2.45 -22.37
C PRO A 282 3.69 -2.28 -21.91
N PHE A 283 3.90 -1.52 -20.85
CA PHE A 283 5.20 -1.09 -20.33
C PHE A 283 5.94 -0.18 -21.32
N SER A 284 5.22 0.75 -21.96
CA SER A 284 5.83 1.80 -22.78
C SER A 284 6.72 2.71 -21.94
N TRP A 285 6.28 3.03 -20.73
CA TRP A 285 6.94 4.02 -19.88
C TRP A 285 8.17 3.44 -19.19
N ILE A 286 9.18 4.27 -18.92
CA ILE A 286 10.43 3.78 -18.32
C ILE A 286 10.22 3.40 -16.86
N GLU A 287 9.38 4.15 -16.15
CA GLU A 287 9.02 3.93 -14.75
C GLU A 287 8.31 2.58 -14.58
N SER A 288 7.30 2.30 -15.41
CA SER A 288 6.55 1.03 -15.37
C SER A 288 7.44 -0.16 -15.74
N ARG A 289 8.38 0.00 -16.68
CA ARG A 289 9.38 -1.03 -17.03
C ARG A 289 10.28 -1.37 -15.86
N HIS A 290 10.84 -0.37 -15.18
CA HIS A 290 11.67 -0.59 -13.99
C HIS A 290 10.90 -1.33 -12.89
N THR A 291 9.66 -0.92 -12.61
CA THR A 291 8.82 -1.57 -11.60
C THR A 291 8.47 -3.01 -12.00
N LYS A 292 8.13 -3.24 -13.28
CA LYS A 292 7.86 -4.57 -13.82
C LYS A 292 9.09 -5.49 -13.71
N ASP A 293 10.27 -5.01 -14.09
CA ASP A 293 11.51 -5.78 -13.98
C ASP A 293 11.84 -6.11 -12.52
N PHE A 294 11.59 -5.18 -11.59
CA PHE A 294 11.70 -5.46 -10.17
C PHE A 294 10.76 -6.60 -9.74
N LEU A 295 9.47 -6.53 -10.09
CA LEU A 295 8.48 -7.55 -9.70
C LEU A 295 8.84 -8.94 -10.26
N TYR A 296 9.29 -9.04 -11.52
CA TYR A 296 9.74 -10.30 -12.10
C TYR A 296 10.98 -10.88 -11.40
N ASN A 297 11.90 -10.02 -10.95
CA ASN A 297 13.12 -10.44 -10.25
C ASN A 297 12.89 -10.79 -8.77
N HIS A 298 11.71 -10.48 -8.21
CA HIS A 298 11.35 -10.77 -6.82
C HIS A 298 10.11 -11.68 -6.74
N PRO A 299 10.19 -12.92 -7.24
CA PRO A 299 9.05 -13.84 -7.26
C PRO A 299 8.53 -14.26 -5.87
N ASN A 300 9.24 -13.91 -4.80
CA ASN A 300 8.81 -14.14 -3.42
C ASN A 300 7.74 -13.15 -2.92
N ILE A 301 7.37 -12.15 -3.72
CA ILE A 301 6.29 -11.22 -3.41
C ILE A 301 4.95 -11.95 -3.40
N ALA A 302 4.31 -11.98 -2.23
CA ALA A 302 3.05 -12.66 -1.99
C ALA A 302 1.87 -11.70 -1.89
N GLY A 303 2.11 -10.49 -1.38
CA GLY A 303 1.13 -9.43 -1.26
C GLY A 303 1.67 -8.11 -1.81
N ALA A 304 0.78 -7.31 -2.40
CA ALA A 304 1.09 -5.96 -2.87
C ALA A 304 0.03 -4.95 -2.40
N GLN A 305 0.45 -3.71 -2.14
CA GLN A 305 -0.46 -2.57 -2.02
C GLN A 305 0.09 -1.37 -2.76
N ALA A 306 -0.77 -0.72 -3.54
CA ALA A 306 -0.45 0.50 -4.27
C ALA A 306 -1.30 1.65 -3.75
N PHE A 307 -0.66 2.73 -3.30
CA PHE A 307 -1.35 3.90 -2.77
C PHE A 307 -1.73 4.88 -3.88
N HIS A 308 -3.01 5.24 -3.89
CA HIS A 308 -3.65 6.20 -4.77
C HIS A 308 -4.42 7.28 -3.98
N ASN A 309 -5.10 8.20 -4.66
CA ASN A 309 -6.15 9.04 -4.07
C ASN A 309 -7.29 9.35 -5.06
N SER A 310 -8.50 9.70 -4.61
CA SER A 310 -8.98 9.85 -3.24
C SER A 310 -10.32 9.15 -3.04
N GLY A 311 -10.77 9.02 -1.79
CA GLY A 311 -12.15 8.63 -1.49
C GLY A 311 -12.32 7.58 -0.40
N GLY A 312 -11.25 7.22 0.32
CA GLY A 312 -11.28 6.24 1.39
C GLY A 312 -11.75 4.87 0.89
N MET A 313 -10.95 4.22 0.04
CA MET A 313 -11.34 2.94 -0.54
C MET A 313 -10.20 1.92 -0.50
N LEU A 314 -10.57 0.66 -0.28
CA LEU A 314 -9.72 -0.52 -0.41
C LEU A 314 -10.20 -1.28 -1.63
N LEU A 315 -9.50 -1.13 -2.73
CA LEU A 315 -9.88 -1.65 -4.03
C LEU A 315 -9.22 -2.99 -4.31
N ARG A 316 -10.00 -3.94 -4.83
CA ARG A 316 -9.49 -5.18 -5.43
C ARG A 316 -9.87 -5.28 -6.90
N GLY A 317 -9.07 -6.02 -7.65
CA GLY A 317 -9.46 -6.46 -8.99
C GLY A 317 -10.65 -7.44 -8.97
N PRO A 318 -11.21 -7.79 -10.14
CA PRO A 318 -10.68 -7.41 -11.43
C PRO A 318 -10.98 -5.94 -11.79
N GLY A 319 -10.13 -5.31 -12.60
CA GLY A 319 -10.37 -3.99 -13.17
C GLY A 319 -11.41 -3.99 -14.28
N VAL A 320 -11.63 -5.14 -14.90
CA VAL A 320 -12.55 -5.35 -16.03
C VAL A 320 -13.51 -6.49 -15.77
N LYS A 321 -14.74 -6.40 -16.30
CA LYS A 321 -15.75 -7.49 -16.19
C LYS A 321 -15.52 -8.65 -17.16
N LEU A 322 -14.45 -8.63 -17.96
CA LEU A 322 -14.30 -9.50 -19.14
C LEU A 322 -14.43 -11.00 -18.82
N HIS A 323 -13.85 -11.45 -17.71
CA HIS A 323 -13.86 -12.87 -17.29
C HIS A 323 -14.73 -13.12 -16.04
N GLY A 324 -15.57 -12.15 -15.67
CA GLY A 324 -16.36 -12.21 -14.45
C GLY A 324 -15.52 -11.97 -13.19
N GLU A 325 -15.95 -12.56 -12.07
CA GLU A 325 -15.27 -12.40 -10.79
C GLU A 325 -14.09 -13.37 -10.63
N TYR A 326 -13.15 -13.02 -9.74
CA TYR A 326 -12.09 -13.93 -9.34
C TYR A 326 -12.65 -15.23 -8.76
N LYS A 327 -11.85 -16.29 -8.78
CA LYS A 327 -12.23 -17.58 -8.23
C LYS A 327 -12.56 -17.47 -6.75
N GLN A 328 -13.54 -18.25 -6.30
CA GLN A 328 -14.02 -18.22 -4.91
C GLN A 328 -12.91 -18.40 -3.85
N ALA A 329 -11.88 -19.20 -4.16
CA ALA A 329 -10.73 -19.38 -3.29
C ALA A 329 -9.96 -18.07 -3.08
N ASP A 330 -9.68 -17.32 -4.15
CA ASP A 330 -9.00 -16.03 -4.08
C ASP A 330 -9.91 -14.94 -3.49
N LEU A 331 -11.20 -14.93 -3.86
CA LEU A 331 -12.19 -14.02 -3.26
C LEU A 331 -12.28 -14.18 -1.74
N SER A 332 -12.19 -15.41 -1.23
CA SER A 332 -12.24 -15.64 0.23
C SER A 332 -11.09 -14.99 0.98
N VAL A 333 -9.92 -14.90 0.35
CA VAL A 333 -8.73 -14.21 0.89
C VAL A 333 -8.93 -12.70 0.81
N TYR A 334 -9.30 -12.19 -0.37
CA TYR A 334 -9.56 -10.77 -0.57
C TYR A 334 -10.64 -10.24 0.37
N ASP A 335 -11.79 -10.91 0.47
CA ASP A 335 -12.89 -10.51 1.34
C ASP A 335 -12.51 -10.51 2.82
N ALA A 336 -11.71 -11.49 3.26
CA ALA A 336 -11.28 -11.55 4.65
C ALA A 336 -10.29 -10.42 4.97
N ILE A 337 -9.33 -10.13 4.09
CA ILE A 337 -8.35 -9.05 4.30
C ILE A 337 -9.02 -7.68 4.14
N GLY A 338 -9.78 -7.46 3.07
CA GLY A 338 -10.43 -6.19 2.75
C GLY A 338 -11.44 -5.75 3.80
N ARG A 339 -12.32 -6.65 4.27
CA ARG A 339 -13.32 -6.32 5.32
C ARG A 339 -12.71 -6.07 6.69
N ASP A 340 -11.57 -6.69 7.00
CA ASP A 340 -10.82 -6.34 8.21
C ASP A 340 -10.06 -5.03 8.02
N GLY A 341 -9.66 -4.70 6.79
CA GLY A 341 -9.13 -3.39 6.41
C GLY A 341 -10.10 -2.23 6.68
N GLU A 342 -11.39 -2.39 6.37
CA GLU A 342 -12.43 -1.39 6.70
C GLU A 342 -12.53 -1.12 8.21
N LYS A 343 -12.14 -2.08 9.06
CA LYS A 343 -12.12 -1.89 10.52
C LYS A 343 -10.85 -1.18 11.00
N ILE A 344 -9.75 -1.36 10.27
CA ILE A 344 -8.46 -0.73 10.57
C ILE A 344 -8.48 0.74 10.16
N ILE A 345 -8.99 1.01 8.97
CA ILE A 345 -9.03 2.35 8.39
C ILE A 345 -10.48 2.86 8.41
N GLU A 346 -10.76 3.69 9.41
CA GLU A 346 -12.07 4.31 9.56
C GLU A 346 -12.47 5.10 8.31
N GLY A 347 -13.74 4.96 7.91
CA GLY A 347 -14.30 5.64 6.74
C GLY A 347 -13.96 4.97 5.41
N TYR A 348 -13.12 3.92 5.39
CA TYR A 348 -12.76 3.25 4.14
C TYR A 348 -13.75 2.15 3.77
N ARG A 349 -13.95 1.96 2.46
CA ARG A 349 -14.84 0.93 1.90
C ARG A 349 -14.08 -0.08 1.06
N TYR A 350 -14.33 -1.36 1.28
CA TYR A 350 -13.79 -2.44 0.47
C TYR A 350 -14.64 -2.65 -0.79
N ILE A 351 -14.06 -2.39 -1.95
CA ILE A 351 -14.77 -2.25 -3.23
C ILE A 351 -14.09 -3.07 -4.33
N VAL A 352 -14.91 -3.60 -5.23
CA VAL A 352 -14.47 -4.20 -6.49
C VAL A 352 -14.39 -3.11 -7.56
N ILE A 353 -13.26 -3.03 -8.25
CA ILE A 353 -12.99 -1.91 -9.16
C ILE A 353 -14.04 -1.81 -10.27
N TRP A 354 -14.22 -2.85 -11.07
CA TRP A 354 -15.10 -2.76 -12.25
C TRP A 354 -16.57 -2.50 -11.91
N SER A 355 -17.06 -2.97 -10.75
CA SER A 355 -18.49 -2.92 -10.39
C SER A 355 -18.85 -1.83 -9.39
N GLY A 356 -17.90 -1.39 -8.55
CA GLY A 356 -18.10 -0.32 -7.58
C GLY A 356 -17.47 1.01 -7.98
N LEU A 357 -16.61 1.03 -9.01
CA LEU A 357 -16.07 2.25 -9.61
C LEU A 357 -16.37 2.28 -11.12
N TYR A 358 -15.38 1.96 -11.94
CA TYR A 358 -15.43 1.99 -13.39
C TYR A 358 -14.43 0.95 -13.95
N THR A 359 -14.54 0.67 -15.24
CA THR A 359 -13.64 -0.28 -15.92
C THR A 359 -12.23 0.30 -16.07
N ILE A 360 -11.22 -0.45 -15.67
CA ILE A 360 -9.79 -0.09 -15.79
C ILE A 360 -9.08 -1.16 -16.60
N TRP A 361 -8.58 -0.78 -17.78
CA TRP A 361 -7.72 -1.64 -18.61
C TRP A 361 -6.25 -1.36 -18.30
N GLY A 362 -5.39 -2.38 -18.39
CA GLY A 362 -3.97 -2.21 -18.12
C GLY A 362 -3.63 -1.70 -16.72
N GLY A 363 -4.40 -2.12 -15.69
CA GLY A 363 -4.20 -1.69 -14.31
C GLY A 363 -3.17 -2.54 -13.55
N PHE A 364 -2.49 -1.93 -12.57
CA PHE A 364 -1.44 -2.58 -11.77
C PHE A 364 -1.90 -3.88 -11.09
N PHE A 365 -3.10 -3.86 -10.50
CA PHE A 365 -3.62 -4.96 -9.69
C PHE A 365 -4.01 -6.19 -10.53
N ASP A 366 -4.52 -5.98 -11.75
CA ASP A 366 -4.79 -7.08 -12.67
C ASP A 366 -3.46 -7.71 -13.12
N PHE A 367 -2.44 -6.88 -13.38
CA PHE A 367 -1.09 -7.38 -13.68
C PHE A 367 -0.51 -8.20 -12.53
N THR A 368 -0.54 -7.69 -11.30
CA THR A 368 0.04 -8.40 -10.15
C THR A 368 -0.74 -9.68 -9.82
N HIS A 369 -2.06 -9.68 -9.94
CA HIS A 369 -2.85 -10.86 -9.64
C HIS A 369 -2.84 -11.89 -10.77
N ASP A 370 -3.17 -11.47 -12.00
CA ASP A 370 -3.43 -12.37 -13.11
C ASP A 370 -2.17 -12.78 -13.87
N LEU A 371 -1.09 -12.01 -13.79
CA LEU A 371 0.20 -12.36 -14.41
C LEU A 371 1.29 -12.70 -13.40
N LEU A 372 1.13 -12.41 -12.11
CA LEU A 372 2.13 -12.73 -11.08
C LEU A 372 1.57 -13.53 -9.89
N GLY A 373 0.25 -13.75 -9.79
CA GLY A 373 -0.36 -14.51 -8.70
C GLY A 373 -0.22 -13.85 -7.32
N ILE A 374 -0.13 -12.52 -7.27
CA ILE A 374 0.01 -11.71 -6.06
C ILE A 374 -1.38 -11.26 -5.61
N TYR A 375 -1.68 -11.36 -4.32
CA TYR A 375 -2.89 -10.71 -3.79
C TYR A 375 -2.60 -9.22 -3.62
N SER A 376 -3.34 -8.35 -4.32
CA SER A 376 -3.02 -6.93 -4.42
C SER A 376 -4.23 -6.05 -4.09
N PHE A 377 -4.01 -4.97 -3.34
CA PHE A 377 -5.00 -3.91 -3.16
C PHE A 377 -4.50 -2.58 -3.72
N SER A 378 -5.38 -1.81 -4.35
CA SER A 378 -5.17 -0.37 -4.49
C SER A 378 -5.87 0.32 -3.32
N ASN A 379 -5.22 1.27 -2.67
CA ASN A 379 -5.85 2.03 -1.60
C ASN A 379 -6.03 3.47 -2.06
N GLU A 380 -7.27 3.93 -2.17
CA GLU A 380 -7.60 5.31 -2.46
C GLU A 380 -7.60 6.09 -1.15
N LEU A 381 -6.48 6.76 -0.89
CA LEU A 381 -6.22 7.42 0.37
C LEU A 381 -7.13 8.63 0.55
N TRP A 382 -7.35 8.96 1.82
CA TRP A 382 -8.07 10.14 2.28
C TRP A 382 -9.56 10.17 1.92
N THR A 383 -10.38 10.39 2.94
CA THR A 383 -11.78 10.79 2.81
C THR A 383 -11.95 12.00 3.71
N SER A 384 -12.73 12.99 3.26
CA SER A 384 -12.95 14.19 4.06
C SER A 384 -13.53 13.83 5.43
N ARG A 385 -13.08 14.53 6.47
CA ARG A 385 -13.60 14.43 7.85
C ARG A 385 -14.64 15.51 8.14
N SER A 386 -15.14 16.17 7.10
CA SER A 386 -16.22 17.16 7.19
C SER A 386 -17.61 16.55 7.32
N ASP A 387 -17.78 15.23 7.24
CA ASP A 387 -19.04 14.56 7.62
C ASP A 387 -19.08 14.48 9.17
N LEU A 388 -19.71 15.49 9.80
CA LEU A 388 -19.67 15.71 11.24
C LEU A 388 -20.75 14.90 11.96
N ASP A 389 -21.89 14.66 11.30
CA ASP A 389 -23.01 13.90 11.84
C ASP A 389 -22.97 12.39 11.52
N ARG A 390 -22.06 11.97 10.62
CA ARG A 390 -21.79 10.60 10.18
C ARG A 390 -22.92 9.98 9.36
N ASP A 391 -23.69 10.79 8.65
CA ASP A 391 -24.74 10.32 7.75
C ASP A 391 -24.22 9.84 6.37
N LYS A 392 -22.91 9.93 6.13
CA LYS A 392 -22.19 9.62 4.89
C LYS A 392 -22.40 10.62 3.77
N LYS A 393 -22.87 11.81 4.09
CA LYS A 393 -22.91 12.98 3.23
C LYS A 393 -22.12 14.09 3.90
N THR A 394 -21.84 15.12 3.13
CA THR A 394 -21.18 16.31 3.66
C THR A 394 -21.92 17.49 3.08
N THR A 395 -22.60 18.27 3.93
CA THR A 395 -23.23 19.52 3.51
C THR A 395 -22.19 20.63 3.38
N ASP A 396 -22.57 21.71 2.70
CA ASP A 396 -21.72 22.90 2.63
C ASP A 396 -21.53 23.51 4.03
N GLU A 397 -22.58 23.50 4.88
CA GLU A 397 -22.50 24.00 6.26
C GLU A 397 -21.51 23.18 7.11
N GLU A 398 -21.50 21.85 6.99
CA GLU A 398 -20.53 21.02 7.70
C GLU A 398 -19.11 21.24 7.20
N ARG A 399 -18.93 21.44 5.89
CA ARG A 399 -17.63 21.75 5.29
C ARG A 399 -17.12 23.10 5.75
N GLU A 400 -17.96 24.12 5.80
CA GLU A 400 -17.63 25.45 6.32
C GLU A 400 -17.29 25.37 7.82
N PHE A 401 -18.10 24.67 8.62
CA PHE A 401 -17.83 24.45 10.03
C PHE A 401 -16.49 23.76 10.26
N PHE A 402 -16.20 22.70 9.49
CA PHE A 402 -14.92 21.99 9.56
C PHE A 402 -13.76 22.94 9.24
N ASN A 403 -13.83 23.70 8.13
CA ASN A 403 -12.73 24.59 7.75
C ASN A 403 -12.48 25.65 8.84
N LYS A 404 -13.53 26.31 9.31
CA LYS A 404 -13.43 27.41 10.27
C LYS A 404 -13.01 26.99 11.68
N TYR A 405 -13.59 25.92 12.20
CA TYR A 405 -13.43 25.57 13.63
C TYR A 405 -12.50 24.37 13.87
N ILE A 406 -12.25 23.53 12.87
CA ILE A 406 -11.40 22.34 12.99
C ILE A 406 -10.08 22.53 12.24
N ASP A 407 -10.13 22.87 10.95
CA ASP A 407 -8.93 23.21 10.18
C ASP A 407 -8.38 24.60 10.54
N MET A 408 -9.22 25.45 11.14
CA MET A 408 -8.90 26.84 11.52
C MET A 408 -8.39 27.66 10.34
N ASP A 409 -9.02 27.47 9.18
CA ASP A 409 -8.69 28.11 7.91
C ASP A 409 -7.23 27.92 7.47
N ASN A 410 -6.56 26.89 7.98
CA ASN A 410 -5.15 26.59 7.66
C ASN A 410 -4.94 26.24 6.18
N THR A 411 -5.99 25.80 5.48
CA THR A 411 -5.94 25.52 4.04
C THR A 411 -6.68 26.54 3.16
N TYR A 412 -7.22 27.62 3.74
CA TYR A 412 -7.97 28.64 3.01
C TYR A 412 -7.04 29.59 2.23
N VAL A 413 -7.43 29.96 1.02
CA VAL A 413 -6.74 30.98 0.20
C VAL A 413 -7.75 32.07 -0.17
N PRO A 414 -7.56 33.32 0.29
CA PRO A 414 -8.49 34.40 -0.02
C PRO A 414 -8.41 34.79 -1.49
N MET A 415 -9.57 35.05 -2.07
CA MET A 415 -9.69 35.63 -3.41
C MET A 415 -9.01 37.00 -3.45
N HIS A 416 -8.23 37.26 -4.50
CA HIS A 416 -7.50 38.51 -4.65
C HIS A 416 -7.31 38.90 -6.12
N GLU A 417 -6.90 40.14 -6.38
CA GLU A 417 -6.66 40.63 -7.75
C GLU A 417 -5.17 40.66 -8.09
N ILE A 418 -4.85 40.32 -9.33
CA ILE A 418 -3.50 40.42 -9.91
C ILE A 418 -3.55 41.18 -11.24
N ASP A 419 -2.41 41.74 -11.66
CA ASP A 419 -2.24 42.37 -12.97
C ASP A 419 -1.70 41.34 -13.97
N HIS A 420 -2.59 40.76 -14.79
CA HIS A 420 -2.21 39.78 -15.80
C HIS A 420 -1.66 40.47 -17.07
N PRO A 421 -0.55 39.98 -17.65
CA PRO A 421 0.14 40.64 -18.76
C PRO A 421 -0.73 40.83 -20.03
N ALA A 422 -1.51 39.82 -20.42
CA ALA A 422 -2.41 39.90 -21.58
C ALA A 422 -3.85 40.38 -21.27
N LEU A 423 -4.42 39.98 -20.12
CA LEU A 423 -5.83 40.19 -19.78
C LEU A 423 -6.12 41.45 -18.95
N GLY A 424 -5.09 42.11 -18.42
CA GLY A 424 -5.24 43.21 -17.47
C GLY A 424 -5.61 42.71 -16.07
N LYS A 425 -6.42 43.46 -15.32
CA LYS A 425 -6.84 43.05 -13.97
C LYS A 425 -7.70 41.79 -14.00
N VAL A 426 -7.25 40.74 -13.32
CA VAL A 426 -7.99 39.50 -13.13
C VAL A 426 -8.11 39.19 -11.64
N THR A 427 -9.21 38.55 -11.27
CA THR A 427 -9.44 38.02 -9.92
C THR A 427 -9.04 36.55 -9.89
N ILE A 428 -8.16 36.20 -8.97
CA ILE A 428 -7.75 34.82 -8.69
C ILE A 428 -8.64 34.26 -7.59
N ASP A 429 -9.34 33.17 -7.89
CA ASP A 429 -10.11 32.40 -6.92
C ASP A 429 -9.64 30.95 -6.92
N ARG A 430 -9.10 30.50 -5.79
CA ARG A 430 -8.70 29.11 -5.57
C ARG A 430 -9.54 28.42 -4.49
N ASP A 431 -10.16 29.19 -3.60
CA ASP A 431 -10.78 28.76 -2.33
C ASP A 431 -9.80 28.07 -1.35
N LYS A 432 -8.99 27.10 -1.79
CA LYS A 432 -8.10 26.30 -0.91
C LYS A 432 -6.74 25.98 -1.51
N THR A 433 -5.74 25.81 -0.66
CA THR A 433 -4.40 25.30 -1.02
C THR A 433 -4.44 23.91 -1.65
N LYS A 434 -3.39 23.50 -2.37
CA LYS A 434 -3.25 22.11 -2.89
C LYS A 434 -3.22 21.07 -1.76
N LEU A 435 -2.98 21.49 -0.53
CA LEU A 435 -2.95 20.66 0.68
C LEU A 435 -4.36 20.38 1.24
N SER A 436 -5.41 20.59 0.45
CA SER A 436 -6.80 20.33 0.81
C SER A 436 -7.52 19.45 -0.23
N GLY A 437 -8.68 18.91 0.13
CA GLY A 437 -9.52 18.11 -0.76
C GLY A 437 -8.99 16.69 -1.02
N ARG A 438 -8.01 16.53 -1.92
CA ARG A 438 -7.46 15.21 -2.32
C ARG A 438 -6.43 14.64 -1.35
N VAL A 439 -5.81 15.51 -0.56
CA VAL A 439 -4.84 15.16 0.47
C VAL A 439 -5.38 15.61 1.83
N PRO A 440 -4.99 14.96 2.95
CA PRO A 440 -5.37 15.44 4.27
C PRO A 440 -4.74 16.79 4.56
N PRO A 441 -5.40 17.68 5.32
CA PRO A 441 -4.69 18.72 6.05
C PRO A 441 -3.50 18.12 6.81
N SER A 442 -2.38 18.83 6.82
CA SER A 442 -1.10 18.26 7.25
C SER A 442 -1.12 17.71 8.69
N TRP A 443 -1.93 18.28 9.57
CA TRP A 443 -2.10 17.82 10.95
C TRP A 443 -2.83 16.45 11.08
N LEU A 444 -3.51 15.96 10.04
CA LEU A 444 -4.12 14.62 9.98
C LEU A 444 -3.22 13.57 9.31
N LEU A 445 -2.09 13.97 8.75
CA LEU A 445 -1.25 13.10 7.93
C LEU A 445 -0.66 11.92 8.73
N GLU A 446 -0.26 12.12 10.00
CA GLU A 446 0.27 11.04 10.83
C GLU A 446 -0.77 9.95 11.11
N GLU A 447 -2.03 10.32 11.37
CA GLU A 447 -3.13 9.37 11.58
C GLU A 447 -3.37 8.56 10.29
N LEU A 448 -3.42 9.24 9.15
CA LEU A 448 -3.58 8.62 7.83
C LEU A 448 -2.45 7.60 7.58
N CYS A 449 -1.20 7.98 7.84
CA CYS A 449 -0.04 7.11 7.67
C CYS A 449 -0.14 5.88 8.58
N HIS A 450 -0.49 6.08 9.85
CA HIS A 450 -0.56 4.99 10.82
C HIS A 450 -1.59 3.93 10.45
N ARG A 451 -2.81 4.35 10.04
CA ARG A 451 -3.88 3.40 9.68
C ARG A 451 -3.60 2.66 8.38
N ASN A 452 -3.10 3.35 7.36
CA ASN A 452 -2.74 2.72 6.09
C ASN A 452 -1.55 1.75 6.25
N MET A 453 -0.53 2.13 7.02
CA MET A 453 0.54 1.22 7.44
C MET A 453 -0.05 -0.01 8.16
N ALA A 454 -0.94 0.18 9.14
CA ALA A 454 -1.52 -0.93 9.89
C ALA A 454 -2.25 -1.93 8.98
N PHE A 455 -2.93 -1.45 7.93
CA PHE A 455 -3.54 -2.33 6.93
C PHE A 455 -2.50 -3.09 6.09
N CYS A 456 -1.43 -2.43 5.64
CA CYS A 456 -0.29 -3.08 4.98
C CYS A 456 0.32 -4.17 5.87
N LEU A 457 0.53 -3.91 7.16
CA LEU A 457 1.07 -4.89 8.11
C LEU A 457 0.10 -6.04 8.36
N TYR A 458 -1.21 -5.78 8.38
CA TYR A 458 -2.24 -6.81 8.47
C TYR A 458 -2.25 -7.73 7.24
N HIS A 459 -2.10 -7.17 6.04
CA HIS A 459 -1.94 -7.93 4.81
C HIS A 459 -0.66 -8.78 4.88
N ALA A 460 0.48 -8.18 5.22
CA ALA A 460 1.76 -8.87 5.37
C ALA A 460 1.69 -10.01 6.42
N HIS A 461 0.97 -9.80 7.51
CA HIS A 461 0.70 -10.83 8.52
C HIS A 461 -0.01 -12.05 7.94
N ASN A 462 -0.94 -11.85 7.00
CA ASN A 462 -1.75 -12.88 6.39
C ASN A 462 -1.09 -13.60 5.20
N MET A 463 0.06 -13.09 4.73
CA MET A 463 0.87 -13.76 3.70
C MET A 463 1.35 -15.14 4.13
N PRO A 464 1.59 -16.07 3.19
CA PRO A 464 1.83 -17.49 3.47
C PRO A 464 3.04 -17.70 4.37
N LYS A 465 2.95 -18.68 5.26
CA LYS A 465 4.08 -19.17 6.07
C LYS A 465 3.94 -20.67 6.33
N PRO A 466 4.02 -21.50 5.27
CA PRO A 466 3.97 -22.95 5.42
C PRO A 466 5.18 -23.46 6.21
N LYS A 467 4.98 -24.49 7.02
CA LYS A 467 6.04 -25.19 7.76
C LYS A 467 5.80 -26.69 7.78
N ILE A 468 6.87 -27.47 7.85
CA ILE A 468 6.83 -28.90 8.11
C ILE A 468 6.50 -29.09 9.59
N LYS A 469 5.21 -29.28 9.89
CA LYS A 469 4.71 -29.46 11.25
C LYS A 469 5.29 -30.74 11.87
N ASN A 470 5.21 -31.86 11.14
CA ASN A 470 5.82 -33.09 11.59
C ASN A 470 6.22 -34.03 10.44
N VAL A 471 7.16 -34.93 10.74
CA VAL A 471 7.50 -36.07 9.89
C VAL A 471 7.47 -37.31 10.80
N THR A 472 6.55 -38.24 10.55
CA THR A 472 6.49 -39.51 11.27
C THR A 472 7.00 -40.65 10.40
N VAL A 473 7.60 -41.65 11.05
CA VAL A 473 8.22 -42.81 10.39
C VAL A 473 7.53 -44.06 10.90
N GLU A 474 6.97 -44.85 9.99
CA GLU A 474 6.34 -46.13 10.27
C GLU A 474 7.10 -47.24 9.54
N LYS A 475 7.43 -48.33 10.24
CA LYS A 475 8.06 -49.50 9.63
C LYS A 475 6.99 -50.30 8.89
N VAL A 476 7.20 -50.52 7.59
CA VAL A 476 6.29 -51.34 6.76
C VAL A 476 6.82 -52.77 6.66
N ALA A 477 8.11 -52.93 6.36
CA ALA A 477 8.80 -54.21 6.28
C ALA A 477 10.30 -54.01 6.58
N SER A 478 11.10 -55.07 6.48
CA SER A 478 12.56 -54.94 6.60
C SER A 478 13.10 -54.01 5.50
N GLY A 479 13.84 -52.97 5.89
CA GLY A 479 14.39 -51.98 4.95
C GLY A 479 13.39 -50.96 4.37
N LEU A 480 12.08 -51.15 4.59
CA LEU A 480 11.00 -50.38 3.99
C LEU A 480 10.22 -49.58 5.03
N LYS A 481 10.10 -48.27 4.83
CA LYS A 481 9.46 -47.34 5.76
C LYS A 481 8.47 -46.44 5.05
N LYS A 482 7.40 -46.07 5.76
CA LYS A 482 6.45 -45.04 5.34
C LYS A 482 6.79 -43.76 6.09
N LEU A 483 7.11 -42.70 5.36
CA LEU A 483 7.26 -41.35 5.89
C LEU A 483 5.96 -40.60 5.67
N LYS A 484 5.41 -40.03 6.74
CA LYS A 484 4.24 -39.18 6.68
C LYS A 484 4.67 -37.76 7.04
N VAL A 485 4.60 -36.87 6.06
CA VAL A 485 5.00 -35.46 6.17
C VAL A 485 3.75 -34.61 6.27
N THR A 486 3.55 -33.97 7.42
CA THR A 486 2.45 -33.02 7.65
C THR A 486 2.99 -31.60 7.48
N ILE A 487 2.43 -30.86 6.52
CA ILE A 487 2.73 -29.45 6.29
C ILE A 487 1.54 -28.62 6.77
N TYR A 488 1.82 -27.53 7.48
CA TYR A 488 0.79 -26.60 7.96
C TYR A 488 1.10 -25.18 7.52
N ASN A 489 0.14 -24.50 6.89
CA ASN A 489 0.19 -23.06 6.70
C ASN A 489 -0.76 -22.38 7.70
N GLU A 490 -0.19 -21.69 8.68
CA GLU A 490 -0.97 -21.01 9.73
C GLU A 490 -1.64 -19.72 9.24
N LYS A 491 -1.32 -19.28 8.02
CA LYS A 491 -1.72 -17.97 7.48
C LYS A 491 -2.89 -18.12 6.51
N LEU A 492 -3.62 -17.02 6.31
CA LEU A 492 -4.83 -17.01 5.50
C LEU A 492 -4.53 -17.25 4.02
N MET A 493 -3.48 -16.60 3.50
CA MET A 493 -3.13 -16.71 2.09
C MET A 493 -2.51 -18.09 1.79
N PRO A 494 -2.92 -18.75 0.69
CA PRO A 494 -2.23 -19.93 0.17
C PRO A 494 -0.88 -19.53 -0.46
N THR A 495 0.04 -20.49 -0.61
CA THR A 495 1.33 -20.23 -1.27
C THR A 495 1.22 -19.98 -2.77
N MET A 496 0.07 -20.32 -3.37
CA MET A 496 -0.29 -20.07 -4.76
C MET A 496 -1.74 -19.59 -4.80
N SER A 497 -2.01 -18.46 -5.47
CA SER A 497 -3.41 -18.08 -5.76
C SER A 497 -4.06 -19.07 -6.72
N ALA A 498 -5.39 -19.14 -6.73
CA ALA A 498 -6.10 -19.99 -7.66
C ALA A 498 -5.90 -19.55 -9.12
N SER A 499 -5.76 -18.24 -9.36
CA SER A 499 -5.32 -17.70 -10.65
C SER A 499 -3.92 -18.21 -11.04
N ALA A 500 -2.95 -18.20 -10.12
CA ALA A 500 -1.59 -18.68 -10.38
C ALA A 500 -1.54 -20.19 -10.73
N ILE A 501 -2.38 -20.99 -10.09
CA ILE A 501 -2.50 -22.43 -10.35
C ILE A 501 -3.07 -22.68 -11.76
N GLU A 502 -4.16 -22.00 -12.12
CA GLU A 502 -4.82 -22.17 -13.41
C GLU A 502 -3.94 -21.73 -14.58
N ASN A 503 -3.37 -20.52 -14.45
CA ASN A 503 -2.60 -19.88 -15.50
C ASN A 503 -1.14 -20.34 -15.52
N LYS A 504 -0.72 -21.20 -14.58
CA LYS A 504 0.64 -21.76 -14.45
C LYS A 504 1.72 -20.66 -14.38
N ILE A 505 1.39 -19.56 -13.71
CA ILE A 505 2.20 -18.33 -13.65
C ILE A 505 3.52 -18.54 -12.91
N GLN A 506 3.47 -19.30 -11.82
CA GLN A 506 4.64 -19.56 -10.98
C GLN A 506 5.01 -21.03 -10.99
N ARG A 507 6.28 -21.33 -10.69
CA ARG A 507 6.70 -22.72 -10.48
C ARG A 507 5.91 -23.35 -9.33
N PRO A 508 5.66 -24.67 -9.37
CA PRO A 508 5.13 -25.39 -8.22
C PRO A 508 6.02 -25.23 -6.99
N ASP A 509 5.40 -25.31 -5.81
CA ASP A 509 6.16 -25.54 -4.58
C ASP A 509 6.80 -26.93 -4.63
N ILE A 510 7.94 -27.10 -3.95
CA ILE A 510 8.72 -28.34 -4.01
C ILE A 510 8.80 -28.94 -2.60
N LEU A 511 8.41 -30.20 -2.48
CA LEU A 511 8.66 -31.02 -1.29
C LEU A 511 9.70 -32.08 -1.64
N SER A 512 10.89 -31.98 -1.04
CA SER A 512 11.99 -32.90 -1.35
C SER A 512 12.40 -33.77 -0.17
N ILE A 513 12.92 -34.96 -0.51
CA ILE A 513 13.56 -35.90 0.42
C ILE A 513 15.03 -36.04 0.00
N GLU A 514 15.92 -35.54 0.83
CA GLU A 514 17.36 -35.66 0.68
C GLU A 514 17.94 -36.70 1.64
N GLY A 515 18.97 -37.41 1.19
CA GLY A 515 19.64 -38.47 1.94
C GLY A 515 19.86 -39.72 1.09
N ASN A 516 20.53 -40.71 1.68
CA ASN A 516 20.81 -41.99 1.03
C ASN A 516 19.61 -42.96 1.13
N VAL A 517 18.48 -42.52 0.57
CA VAL A 517 17.22 -43.29 0.51
C VAL A 517 16.69 -43.33 -0.91
N LYS A 518 15.98 -44.41 -1.24
CA LYS A 518 15.22 -44.56 -2.48
C LYS A 518 13.74 -44.33 -2.18
N VAL A 519 13.10 -43.42 -2.91
CA VAL A 519 11.65 -43.18 -2.79
C VAL A 519 10.95 -44.05 -3.83
N LEU A 520 10.12 -44.98 -3.37
CA LEU A 520 9.44 -45.98 -4.20
C LEU A 520 8.05 -45.56 -4.62
N ALA A 521 7.34 -44.83 -3.77
CA ALA A 521 6.00 -44.32 -4.04
C ALA A 521 5.76 -43.03 -3.23
N ALA A 522 4.88 -42.16 -3.74
CA ALA A 522 4.38 -41.02 -3.01
C ALA A 522 2.87 -40.87 -3.20
N GLY A 523 2.21 -40.29 -2.21
CA GLY A 523 0.79 -39.99 -2.26
C GLY A 523 0.43 -38.78 -1.41
N LYS A 524 -0.66 -38.11 -1.79
CA LYS A 524 -1.24 -36.99 -1.03
C LYS A 524 -2.57 -37.44 -0.44
N ASN A 525 -2.84 -37.15 0.83
CA ASN A 525 -4.17 -37.43 1.37
C ASN A 525 -5.21 -36.59 0.62
N LYS A 526 -6.37 -37.18 0.31
CA LYS A 526 -7.49 -36.48 -0.34
C LYS A 526 -8.02 -35.31 0.51
N SER A 527 -7.66 -35.25 1.80
CA SER A 527 -8.28 -34.39 2.78
C SER A 527 -7.24 -33.56 3.56
N SER A 528 -7.59 -32.32 3.88
CA SER A 528 -6.72 -31.37 4.59
C SER A 528 -7.28 -31.00 5.97
N ASN A 529 -6.66 -31.39 7.09
CA ASN A 529 -7.22 -31.12 8.43
C ASN A 529 -7.36 -29.60 8.71
N LEU A 530 -8.55 -29.17 9.16
CA LEU A 530 -8.93 -27.77 9.45
C LEU A 530 -9.04 -27.49 10.96
N SER A 531 -8.44 -28.31 11.82
CA SER A 531 -8.59 -28.24 13.27
C SER A 531 -8.24 -26.88 13.91
N GLY A 532 -7.42 -26.04 13.24
CA GLY A 532 -7.08 -24.68 13.68
C GLY A 532 -7.94 -23.55 13.09
N VAL A 533 -8.99 -23.85 12.32
CA VAL A 533 -9.83 -22.86 11.63
C VAL A 533 -11.10 -22.56 12.43
N PRO A 534 -11.36 -21.30 12.84
CA PRO A 534 -12.62 -20.90 13.46
C PRO A 534 -13.80 -21.28 12.55
N GLY A 535 -14.89 -21.79 13.13
CA GLY A 535 -16.03 -22.37 12.40
C GLY A 535 -16.56 -21.50 11.25
N ARG A 536 -16.57 -20.16 11.43
CA ARG A 536 -17.02 -19.18 10.42
C ARG A 536 -16.24 -19.20 9.11
N TYR A 537 -14.98 -19.65 9.12
CA TYR A 537 -14.14 -19.71 7.93
C TYR A 537 -14.15 -21.10 7.27
N ARG A 538 -14.61 -22.15 7.96
CA ARG A 538 -14.60 -23.53 7.44
C ARG A 538 -15.38 -23.70 6.13
N ARG A 539 -16.38 -22.85 5.87
CA ARG A 539 -17.17 -22.85 4.62
C ARG A 539 -16.40 -22.45 3.36
N TYR A 540 -15.24 -21.82 3.51
CA TYR A 540 -14.37 -21.43 2.39
C TYR A 540 -13.31 -22.47 2.05
N TYR A 541 -13.24 -23.57 2.82
CA TYR A 541 -12.24 -24.62 2.67
C TYR A 541 -12.89 -25.93 2.19
N LEU A 542 -12.19 -26.64 1.32
CA LEU A 542 -12.60 -27.96 0.80
C LEU A 542 -12.80 -28.96 1.96
N ARG A 543 -13.90 -29.73 1.93
CA ARG A 543 -14.26 -30.74 2.94
C ARG A 543 -13.24 -31.89 3.00
N VAL A 544 -13.14 -32.52 4.17
CA VAL A 544 -12.07 -33.46 4.55
C VAL A 544 -12.69 -34.80 4.98
N TYR A 545 -12.23 -35.91 4.38
CA TYR A 545 -12.53 -37.29 4.82
C TYR A 545 -11.22 -38.05 5.07
N ASP A 546 -11.13 -38.82 6.16
CA ASP A 546 -9.87 -39.34 6.71
C ASP A 546 -9.40 -40.70 6.13
N SER A 547 -9.71 -41.04 4.88
CA SER A 547 -9.45 -42.42 4.44
C SER A 547 -9.06 -42.68 2.98
N ASP A 548 -8.60 -41.69 2.23
CA ASP A 548 -8.11 -41.93 0.86
C ASP A 548 -6.82 -41.15 0.57
N VAL A 549 -5.83 -41.83 -0.02
CA VAL A 549 -4.58 -41.25 -0.53
C VAL A 549 -4.63 -41.25 -2.06
N ASN A 550 -4.46 -40.10 -2.69
CA ASN A 550 -4.22 -40.01 -4.13
C ASN A 550 -2.77 -40.35 -4.42
N TYR A 551 -2.55 -41.39 -5.21
CA TYR A 551 -1.22 -41.72 -5.73
C TYR A 551 -0.67 -40.54 -6.56
N ILE A 552 0.60 -40.21 -6.37
CA ILE A 552 1.28 -39.18 -7.16
C ILE A 552 2.06 -39.88 -8.28
N ASP A 553 1.56 -39.72 -9.50
CA ASP A 553 2.22 -40.23 -10.70
C ASP A 553 3.25 -39.21 -11.22
N GLN A 554 4.42 -39.21 -10.58
CA GLN A 554 5.57 -38.38 -10.98
C GLN A 554 6.83 -39.26 -11.10
N LYS A 555 7.64 -39.02 -12.13
CA LYS A 555 8.91 -39.75 -12.33
C LYS A 555 9.92 -39.50 -11.21
N ASP A 556 10.12 -38.24 -10.81
CA ASP A 556 11.02 -37.88 -9.72
C ASP A 556 10.28 -37.81 -8.38
N LEU A 557 10.20 -38.93 -7.67
CA LEU A 557 9.53 -38.99 -6.37
C LEU A 557 10.34 -38.37 -5.22
N LYS A 558 11.63 -38.03 -5.45
CA LYS A 558 12.45 -37.33 -4.44
C LYS A 558 12.15 -35.84 -4.40
N ASN A 559 11.63 -35.24 -5.47
CA ASN A 559 11.31 -33.81 -5.56
C ASN A 559 9.87 -33.63 -6.04
N LEU A 560 8.90 -33.81 -5.14
CA LEU A 560 7.49 -33.70 -5.51
C LEU A 560 7.13 -32.26 -5.89
N ARG A 561 6.48 -32.10 -7.05
CA ARG A 561 5.95 -30.82 -7.52
C ARG A 561 4.54 -30.63 -6.98
N LEU A 562 4.37 -29.70 -6.05
CA LEU A 562 3.08 -29.39 -5.43
C LEU A 562 2.34 -28.35 -6.28
N THR A 563 1.72 -28.80 -7.37
CA THR A 563 1.08 -27.92 -8.38
C THR A 563 -0.14 -27.16 -7.87
N SER A 564 -0.73 -27.58 -6.74
CA SER A 564 -1.86 -26.89 -6.09
C SER A 564 -1.42 -25.98 -4.92
N GLY A 565 -0.11 -25.85 -4.68
CA GLY A 565 0.42 -25.13 -3.52
C GLY A 565 0.01 -25.73 -2.16
N ILE A 566 0.23 -24.95 -1.11
CA ILE A 566 -0.20 -25.23 0.27
C ILE A 566 -1.35 -24.27 0.62
N PRO A 567 -2.56 -24.80 0.90
CA PRO A 567 -3.72 -23.97 1.24
C PRO A 567 -3.49 -23.19 2.54
N GLY A 568 -4.08 -22.00 2.65
CA GLY A 568 -4.09 -21.22 3.87
C GLY A 568 -4.88 -21.90 4.99
N LYS A 569 -4.50 -21.65 6.24
CA LYS A 569 -5.16 -22.15 7.47
C LYS A 569 -5.42 -23.66 7.48
N ALA A 570 -4.62 -24.45 6.76
CA ALA A 570 -4.90 -25.86 6.53
C ALA A 570 -3.65 -26.72 6.64
N GLU A 571 -3.85 -27.97 7.04
CA GLU A 571 -2.82 -29.01 7.04
C GLU A 571 -2.97 -29.89 5.82
N VAL A 572 -1.85 -30.20 5.17
CA VAL A 572 -1.79 -31.18 4.09
C VAL A 572 -0.80 -32.27 4.45
N GLU A 573 -1.11 -33.50 4.07
CA GLU A 573 -0.28 -34.66 4.37
C GLU A 573 0.20 -35.33 3.08
N TYR A 574 1.51 -35.57 3.03
CA TYR A 574 2.17 -36.34 1.99
C TYR A 574 2.77 -37.60 2.59
N ASN A 575 2.51 -38.73 1.95
CA ASN A 575 3.02 -40.04 2.34
C ASN A 575 4.07 -40.48 1.33
N PHE A 576 5.20 -40.98 1.81
CA PHE A 576 6.28 -41.52 0.99
C PHE A 576 6.60 -42.93 1.45
N LEU A 577 6.75 -43.85 0.50
CA LEU A 577 7.32 -45.16 0.76
C LEU A 577 8.81 -45.11 0.40
N VAL A 578 9.68 -45.32 1.38
CA VAL A 578 11.13 -45.19 1.23
C VAL A 578 11.87 -46.45 1.64
N GLU A 579 12.95 -46.74 0.92
CA GLU A 579 13.89 -47.82 1.20
C GLU A 579 15.25 -47.20 1.57
N GLY A 580 15.81 -47.61 2.72
CA GLY A 580 17.13 -47.15 3.19
C GLY A 580 17.20 -46.82 4.68
N LYS A 581 18.38 -46.34 5.08
CA LYS A 581 18.73 -46.01 6.47
C LYS A 581 19.62 -44.76 6.56
N GLY A 582 19.70 -44.19 7.75
CA GLY A 582 20.54 -43.02 8.04
C GLY A 582 19.75 -41.71 8.06
N LYS A 583 20.48 -40.60 8.00
CA LYS A 583 19.90 -39.24 8.06
C LYS A 583 19.15 -38.91 6.77
N VAL A 584 17.95 -38.37 6.93
CA VAL A 584 17.09 -37.89 5.85
C VAL A 584 16.62 -36.48 6.20
N THR A 585 16.72 -35.57 5.25
CA THR A 585 16.19 -34.22 5.39
C THR A 585 14.99 -34.05 4.48
N VAL A 586 13.84 -33.70 5.05
CA VAL A 586 12.67 -33.27 4.30
C VAL A 586 12.76 -31.75 4.13
N LYS A 587 12.71 -31.24 2.91
CA LYS A 587 12.71 -29.79 2.64
C LYS A 587 11.45 -29.35 1.93
N LEU A 588 10.94 -28.19 2.32
CA LEU A 588 9.85 -27.49 1.66
C LEU A 588 10.39 -26.20 1.07
N ASP A 589 10.15 -25.98 -0.22
CA ASP A 589 10.53 -24.77 -0.94
C ASP A 589 9.30 -24.19 -1.66
N CYS A 590 8.72 -23.16 -1.04
CA CYS A 590 7.57 -22.44 -1.55
C CYS A 590 8.02 -21.06 -2.07
N LEU A 591 7.73 -20.76 -3.34
CA LEU A 591 8.19 -19.51 -3.97
C LEU A 591 7.75 -18.26 -3.19
N LYS A 592 6.48 -18.24 -2.77
CA LYS A 592 5.83 -17.16 -1.99
C LYS A 592 5.57 -17.51 -0.52
N GLY A 593 6.10 -18.65 -0.06
CA GLY A 593 5.95 -19.14 1.32
C GLY A 593 7.27 -19.28 2.07
N GLY A 594 8.40 -19.13 1.38
CA GLY A 594 9.72 -19.35 1.93
C GLY A 594 10.12 -20.82 1.99
N LYS A 595 11.17 -21.10 2.76
CA LYS A 595 11.76 -22.44 2.88
C LYS A 595 11.69 -22.95 4.31
N ASP A 596 11.50 -24.26 4.46
CA ASP A 596 11.55 -24.95 5.75
C ASP A 596 12.18 -26.34 5.59
N SER A 597 12.74 -26.90 6.66
CA SER A 597 13.35 -28.23 6.61
C SER A 597 13.29 -28.96 7.95
N LYS A 598 13.20 -30.29 7.90
CA LYS A 598 13.24 -31.15 9.09
C LYS A 598 14.12 -32.37 8.84
N GLU A 599 15.14 -32.55 9.68
CA GLU A 599 15.97 -33.76 9.69
C GLU A 599 15.33 -34.86 10.53
N ILE A 600 15.38 -36.09 10.04
CA ILE A 600 14.99 -37.32 10.75
C ILE A 600 16.04 -38.40 10.53
N VAL A 601 16.06 -39.41 11.40
CA VAL A 601 16.94 -40.58 11.28
C VAL A 601 16.09 -41.82 11.01
N LEU A 602 16.40 -42.52 9.93
CA LEU A 602 15.78 -43.78 9.58
C LEU A 602 16.64 -44.94 10.11
N ASN A 603 16.15 -45.61 11.15
CA ASN A 603 16.83 -46.75 11.81
C ASN A 603 16.72 -48.07 11.06
#